data_AF-A0A1B7LCA3-F1
#
_entry.id   AF-A0A1B7LCA3-F1
#
_cell.length_a   1.000
_cell.length_b   1.000
_cell.length_c   1.000
_cell.angle_alpha   90.00
_cell.angle_beta   90.00
_cell.angle_gamma   90.00
#
_symmetry.space_group_name_H-M   'P 1'
#
loop_
_entity.id
_entity.type
_entity.pdbx_description
1 polymer ?
#
loop_
_entity_poly.entity_id
_entity_poly.type
_entity_poly.pdbx_seq_one_letter_code
_entity_poly.pdbx_strand_id
1 'polypeptide(L)'
;MLLETNLNALKKTDSYLASIIEQARADQSCRLLKAANGLPTAVAFDGGKPAFLHSRYDPVREAMSWAEVQKIASVQALALLGFGLGYHVRALINRLQPDQQLRVYQFGLGSFKRALESMNLVDLLLDHRLSLIVEDDQAVLAGDLAGLLKSGAQLLIHEPSLRAFPKGPLWETINEWRIKKASVIRFGRLLEDNYNANLPVLSSIPLINDYFGRLAGQPLLLAAGGPSLDEIIPYLHCKKELFVLAVGTALAPLMKAGIRPDMVIVTDPLPVIARQLTSIDAGTPLIILPTVSPAVISGRFSQLILALQEGFGPAEEMAEQRGAELIATGGSVSTTALDIAIRMGAKPIMLAGLDLAYPSGKMHATGTMHGDNVLWVQDEMVVTGVDGSPVVTTPVLNIYRRWIERRIAQAEDLEVVNLSPSGACIANTKALAPAFLLNYFVGGKQCNHVQI
;
A
#
# COMPACT_ATOMS: atom_id res chain seq x y z
N MET A 1 -25.03 13.07 35.97
CA MET A 1 -24.88 14.51 35.63
C MET A 1 -23.96 14.71 34.43
N LEU A 2 -22.67 14.36 34.46
CA LEU A 2 -21.78 14.56 33.29
C LEU A 2 -22.17 13.74 32.04
N LEU A 3 -22.41 12.43 32.20
CA LEU A 3 -22.80 11.57 31.08
C LEU A 3 -24.03 12.09 30.33
N GLU A 4 -25.09 12.41 31.08
CA GLU A 4 -26.34 12.95 30.52
C GLU A 4 -26.12 14.29 29.81
N THR A 5 -25.37 15.21 30.41
CA THR A 5 -25.01 16.49 29.79
C THR A 5 -24.25 16.29 28.48
N ASN A 6 -23.26 15.40 28.47
CA ASN A 6 -22.48 15.09 27.27
C ASN A 6 -23.32 14.37 26.20
N LEU A 7 -24.17 13.41 26.58
CA LEU A 7 -25.08 12.73 25.65
C LEU A 7 -26.06 13.71 25.01
N ASN A 8 -26.59 14.67 25.78
CA ASN A 8 -27.45 15.73 25.25
C ASN A 8 -26.72 16.64 24.26
N ALA A 9 -25.42 16.92 24.48
CA ALA A 9 -24.60 17.67 23.53
C ALA A 9 -24.35 16.84 22.26
N LEU A 10 -23.90 15.59 22.41
CA LEU A 10 -23.64 14.67 21.30
C LEU A 10 -24.90 14.43 20.46
N LYS A 11 -26.09 14.32 21.08
CA LYS A 11 -27.36 14.10 20.35
C LYS A 11 -27.71 15.25 19.39
N LYS A 12 -27.18 16.45 19.60
CA LYS A 12 -27.37 17.60 18.69
C LYS A 12 -26.52 17.51 17.43
N THR A 13 -25.39 16.81 17.48
CA THR A 13 -24.43 16.69 16.38
C THR A 13 -24.47 15.30 15.73
N ASP A 14 -24.68 14.25 16.52
CA ASP A 14 -24.83 12.87 16.09
C ASP A 14 -25.80 12.10 17.01
N SER A 15 -27.08 12.11 16.64
CA SER A 15 -28.14 11.43 17.40
C SER A 15 -28.02 9.90 17.41
N TYR A 16 -27.42 9.31 16.36
CA TYR A 16 -27.22 7.88 16.27
C TYR A 16 -26.11 7.44 17.21
N LEU A 17 -24.95 8.11 17.16
CA LEU A 17 -23.83 7.84 18.06
C LEU A 17 -24.22 8.03 19.54
N ALA A 18 -25.01 9.06 19.85
CA ALA A 18 -25.53 9.24 21.21
C ALA A 18 -26.35 8.02 21.68
N SER A 19 -27.22 7.49 20.82
CA SER A 19 -28.09 6.35 21.16
C SER A 19 -27.33 5.05 21.41
N ILE A 20 -26.31 4.76 20.58
CA ILE A 20 -25.50 3.54 20.75
C ILE A 20 -24.60 3.63 21.99
N ILE A 21 -24.08 4.81 22.32
CA ILE A 21 -23.26 5.03 23.54
C ILE A 21 -24.11 4.96 24.81
N GLU A 22 -25.34 5.47 24.78
CA GLU A 22 -26.27 5.34 25.90
C GLU A 22 -26.52 3.87 26.25
N GLN A 23 -26.67 3.01 25.25
CA GLN A 23 -26.90 1.57 25.40
C GLN A 23 -25.62 0.76 25.68
N ALA A 24 -24.46 1.27 25.28
CA ALA A 24 -23.18 0.59 25.46
C ALA A 24 -22.88 0.33 26.95
N ARG A 25 -22.31 -0.84 27.25
CA ARG A 25 -21.77 -1.11 28.59
C ARG A 25 -20.45 -0.39 28.75
N ALA A 26 -20.27 0.29 29.87
CA ALA A 26 -19.00 0.95 30.15
C ALA A 26 -17.88 -0.10 30.22
N ASP A 27 -16.78 0.17 29.54
CA ASP A 27 -15.66 -0.75 29.44
C ASP A 27 -14.98 -0.89 30.82
N GLN A 28 -14.94 -2.12 31.33
CA GLN A 28 -14.29 -2.42 32.61
C GLN A 28 -12.77 -2.57 32.47
N SER A 29 -12.25 -2.73 31.25
CA SER A 29 -10.82 -2.74 30.98
C SER A 29 -10.21 -1.33 30.98
N CYS A 30 -11.02 -0.28 30.89
CA CYS A 30 -10.59 1.11 31.06
C CYS A 30 -10.85 1.58 32.49
N ARG A 31 -9.79 1.64 33.31
CA ARG A 31 -9.88 2.08 34.70
C ARG A 31 -9.56 3.57 34.84
N LEU A 32 -10.53 4.34 35.32
CA LEU A 32 -10.33 5.74 35.69
C LEU A 32 -9.53 5.87 36.98
N LEU A 33 -8.59 6.82 36.97
CA LEU A 33 -7.75 7.22 38.10
C LEU A 33 -7.69 8.75 38.16
N LYS A 34 -7.01 9.28 39.17
CA LYS A 34 -6.67 10.71 39.26
C LYS A 34 -5.18 10.90 39.02
N ALA A 35 -4.83 11.90 38.21
CA ALA A 35 -3.48 12.40 38.11
C ALA A 35 -3.10 13.17 39.39
N ALA A 36 -1.81 13.48 39.55
CA ALA A 36 -1.30 14.23 40.70
C ALA A 36 -1.97 15.60 40.88
N ASN A 37 -2.38 16.24 39.77
CA ASN A 37 -3.13 17.50 39.79
C ASN A 37 -4.65 17.34 40.00
N GLY A 38 -5.12 16.13 40.31
CA GLY A 38 -6.52 15.82 40.61
C GLY A 38 -7.42 15.58 39.39
N LEU A 39 -6.92 15.84 38.18
CA LEU A 39 -7.69 15.62 36.94
C LEU A 39 -7.82 14.12 36.62
N PRO A 40 -8.89 13.69 35.94
CA PRO A 40 -9.04 12.31 35.50
C PRO A 40 -7.91 11.87 34.57
N THR A 41 -7.38 10.68 34.81
CA THR A 41 -6.56 9.91 33.88
C THR A 41 -7.16 8.50 33.74
N ALA A 42 -6.70 7.72 32.77
CA ALA A 42 -7.19 6.38 32.51
C ALA A 42 -6.05 5.41 32.26
N VAL A 43 -6.25 4.16 32.65
CA VAL A 43 -5.40 3.02 32.31
C VAL A 43 -6.22 2.05 31.50
N ALA A 44 -5.67 1.64 30.35
CA ALA A 44 -6.16 0.51 29.56
C ALA A 44 -5.21 -0.68 29.74
N PHE A 45 -5.69 -1.90 29.48
CA PHE A 45 -4.85 -3.10 29.54
C PHE A 45 -4.52 -3.59 28.13
N ASP A 46 -3.23 -3.55 27.77
CA ASP A 46 -2.68 -4.10 26.53
C ASP A 46 -2.05 -5.46 26.84
N GLY A 47 -2.64 -6.56 26.34
CA GLY A 47 -2.10 -7.91 26.58
C GLY A 47 -1.90 -8.25 28.05
N GLY A 48 -2.72 -7.68 28.95
CA GLY A 48 -2.63 -7.83 30.40
C GLY A 48 -1.69 -6.83 31.10
N LYS A 49 -0.97 -5.96 30.39
CA LYS A 49 -0.13 -4.91 30.98
C LYS A 49 -0.88 -3.58 31.07
N PRO A 50 -0.87 -2.89 32.22
CA PRO A 50 -1.50 -1.58 32.35
C PRO A 50 -0.70 -0.52 31.58
N ALA A 51 -1.39 0.22 30.71
CA ALA A 51 -0.86 1.37 29.98
C ALA A 51 -1.71 2.60 30.28
N PHE A 52 -1.07 3.68 30.73
CA PHE A 52 -1.75 4.96 30.93
C PHE A 52 -2.10 5.59 29.58
N LEU A 53 -3.34 6.02 29.44
CA LEU A 53 -3.82 6.77 28.28
C LEU A 53 -3.42 8.24 28.35
N HIS A 54 -3.25 8.79 29.56
CA HIS A 54 -2.86 10.17 29.81
C HIS A 54 -1.88 10.26 30.99
N SER A 55 -1.16 11.36 31.07
CA SER A 55 -0.16 11.65 32.07
C SER A 55 -0.68 11.43 33.49
N ARG A 56 0.16 10.81 34.32
CA ARG A 56 -0.10 10.60 35.75
C ARG A 56 0.07 11.88 36.57
N TYR A 57 0.65 12.92 35.99
CA TYR A 57 0.98 14.16 36.69
C TYR A 57 0.06 15.29 36.24
N ASP A 58 0.01 15.53 34.93
CA ASP A 58 -0.77 16.61 34.31
C ASP A 58 -1.19 16.23 32.88
N PRO A 59 -2.40 15.67 32.71
CA PRO A 59 -2.97 15.32 31.41
C PRO A 59 -3.12 16.50 30.44
N VAL A 60 -3.38 17.70 30.95
CA VAL A 60 -3.62 18.88 30.11
C VAL A 60 -2.29 19.37 29.53
N ARG A 61 -1.24 19.43 30.36
CA ARG A 61 0.10 19.80 29.89
C ARG A 61 0.64 18.82 28.86
N GLU A 62 0.49 17.52 29.10
CA GLU A 62 0.87 16.48 28.12
C GLU A 62 0.15 16.68 26.78
N ALA A 63 -1.16 16.88 26.82
CA ALA A 63 -1.98 17.09 25.63
C ALA A 63 -1.56 18.34 24.83
N MET A 64 -1.25 19.45 25.51
CA MET A 64 -0.76 20.67 24.86
C MET A 64 0.59 20.42 24.17
N SER A 65 1.55 19.80 24.86
CA SER A 65 2.85 19.46 24.27
C SER A 65 2.74 18.47 23.11
N TRP A 66 1.84 17.47 23.21
CA TRP A 66 1.56 16.55 22.11
C TRP A 66 0.98 17.28 20.90
N ALA A 67 0.05 18.21 21.13
CA ALA A 67 -0.56 18.98 20.05
C ALA A 67 0.48 19.88 19.38
N GLU A 68 1.29 20.65 20.12
CA GLU A 68 2.27 21.61 19.61
C GLU A 68 3.19 21.04 18.50
N VAL A 69 3.69 19.81 18.68
CA VAL A 69 4.60 19.17 17.72
C VAL A 69 3.92 18.66 16.45
N GLN A 70 2.58 18.63 16.41
CA GLN A 70 1.84 18.23 15.20
C GLN A 70 1.89 19.36 14.16
N LYS A 71 2.39 19.03 12.97
CA LYS A 71 2.39 19.91 11.79
C LYS A 71 1.02 19.81 11.13
N ILE A 72 0.16 20.80 11.35
CA ILE A 72 -1.23 20.77 10.89
C ILE A 72 -1.63 21.97 10.02
N ALA A 73 -0.78 22.98 9.87
CA ALA A 73 -1.19 24.24 9.22
C ALA A 73 -1.49 24.13 7.72
N SER A 74 -0.93 23.12 7.04
CA SER A 74 -0.99 22.98 5.57
C SER A 74 -2.00 21.94 5.09
N VAL A 75 -2.93 21.48 5.94
CA VAL A 75 -3.83 20.37 5.63
C VAL A 75 -5.27 20.73 5.96
N GLN A 76 -6.22 20.44 5.07
CA GLN A 76 -7.64 20.76 5.31
C GLN A 76 -8.34 19.71 6.17
N ALA A 77 -7.99 18.43 6.00
CA ALA A 77 -8.60 17.32 6.71
C ALA A 77 -7.57 16.56 7.57
N LEU A 78 -7.94 16.28 8.82
CA LEU A 78 -7.14 15.51 9.76
C LEU A 78 -7.90 14.29 10.26
N ALA A 79 -7.21 13.16 10.31
CA ALA A 79 -7.66 11.94 10.94
C ALA A 79 -6.85 11.73 12.22
N LEU A 80 -7.50 11.56 13.37
CA LEU A 80 -6.83 11.29 14.64
C LEU A 80 -7.25 9.93 15.19
N LEU A 81 -6.28 9.06 15.46
CA LEU A 81 -6.52 7.78 16.09
C LEU A 81 -6.44 7.88 17.61
N GLY A 82 -7.56 7.56 18.25
CA GLY A 82 -7.72 7.54 19.69
C GLY A 82 -8.28 8.84 20.24
N PHE A 83 -9.47 8.76 20.85
CA PHE A 83 -10.07 9.86 21.61
C PHE A 83 -9.57 9.89 23.06
N GLY A 84 -9.35 8.72 23.66
CA GLY A 84 -8.94 8.63 25.08
C GLY A 84 -9.96 9.32 25.99
N LEU A 85 -9.55 10.35 26.73
CA LEU A 85 -10.42 11.19 27.56
C LEU A 85 -10.65 12.58 26.94
N GLY A 86 -10.15 12.83 25.72
CA GLY A 86 -10.38 14.07 24.97
C GLY A 86 -9.38 15.20 25.22
N TYR A 87 -8.37 15.05 26.08
CA TYR A 87 -7.40 16.13 26.36
C TYR A 87 -6.63 16.58 25.12
N HIS A 88 -6.03 15.65 24.38
CA HIS A 88 -5.26 15.93 23.16
C HIS A 88 -6.17 16.35 22.00
N VAL A 89 -7.41 15.86 21.95
CA VAL A 89 -8.43 16.32 21.00
C VAL A 89 -8.72 17.80 21.23
N ARG A 90 -8.97 18.21 22.47
CA ARG A 90 -9.20 19.62 22.85
C ARG A 90 -8.00 20.50 22.51
N ALA A 91 -6.80 20.05 22.88
CA ALA A 91 -5.57 20.79 22.57
C ALA A 91 -5.36 20.95 21.05
N LEU A 92 -5.74 19.96 20.25
CA LEU A 92 -5.63 20.01 18.80
C LEU A 92 -6.67 20.95 18.17
N ILE A 93 -7.94 20.86 18.58
CA ILE A 93 -9.05 21.72 18.09
C ILE A 93 -8.74 23.21 18.30
N ASN A 94 -8.12 23.56 19.42
CA ASN A 94 -7.72 24.95 19.71
C ASN A 94 -6.65 25.50 18.75
N ARG A 95 -5.97 24.63 17.99
CA ARG A 95 -4.96 25.01 16.99
C ARG A 95 -5.48 24.94 15.55
N LEU A 96 -6.67 24.39 15.34
CA LEU A 96 -7.26 24.28 14.01
C LEU A 96 -7.71 25.65 13.50
N GLN A 97 -7.48 25.88 12.20
CA GLN A 97 -8.08 26.96 11.45
C GLN A 97 -9.60 26.72 11.27
N PRO A 98 -10.40 27.76 10.96
CA PRO A 98 -11.85 27.63 10.83
C PRO A 98 -12.32 26.64 9.75
N ASP A 99 -11.56 26.50 8.67
CA ASP A 99 -11.86 25.63 7.53
C ASP A 99 -11.36 24.19 7.70
N GLN A 100 -10.56 23.93 8.74
CA GLN A 100 -10.02 22.60 8.99
C GLN A 100 -11.05 21.68 9.66
N GLN A 101 -11.03 20.41 9.25
CA GLN A 101 -11.87 19.36 9.81
C GLN A 101 -11.02 18.29 10.49
N LEU A 102 -11.45 17.87 11.68
CA LEU A 102 -10.84 16.80 12.47
C LEU A 102 -11.84 15.65 12.63
N ARG A 103 -11.47 14.49 12.10
CA ARG A 103 -12.18 13.23 12.38
C ARG A 103 -11.40 12.39 13.38
N VAL A 104 -12.02 12.05 14.51
CA VAL A 104 -11.40 11.22 15.55
C VAL A 104 -11.99 9.82 15.51
N TYR A 105 -11.13 8.81 15.44
CA TYR A 105 -11.50 7.41 15.44
C TYR A 105 -11.22 6.80 16.82
N GLN A 106 -12.22 6.21 17.45
CA GLN A 106 -12.10 5.55 18.75
C GLN A 106 -12.61 4.11 18.64
N PHE A 107 -11.76 3.14 18.97
CA PHE A 107 -12.20 1.76 19.14
C PHE A 107 -12.78 1.58 20.55
N GLY A 108 -13.95 0.95 20.65
CA GLY A 108 -14.58 0.67 21.94
C GLY A 108 -15.63 1.70 22.33
N LEU A 109 -16.91 1.39 22.10
CA LEU A 109 -18.06 2.20 22.54
C LEU A 109 -18.04 2.40 24.06
N GLY A 110 -17.74 1.34 24.81
CA GLY A 110 -17.65 1.39 26.28
C GLY A 110 -16.49 2.26 26.79
N SER A 111 -15.38 2.33 26.04
CA SER A 111 -14.24 3.18 26.37
C SER A 111 -14.56 4.65 26.11
N PHE A 112 -15.25 4.97 25.00
CA PHE A 112 -15.72 6.33 24.74
C PHE A 112 -16.78 6.79 25.76
N LYS A 113 -17.72 5.92 26.14
CA LYS A 113 -18.69 6.18 27.21
C LYS A 113 -18.00 6.60 28.51
N ARG A 114 -16.87 5.96 28.85
CA ARG A 114 -16.10 6.30 30.05
C ARG A 114 -15.53 7.72 30.01
N ALA A 115 -15.18 8.23 28.83
CA ALA A 115 -14.79 9.63 28.67
C ALA A 115 -15.97 10.56 28.96
N LEU A 116 -17.17 10.24 28.44
CA LEU A 116 -18.38 11.03 28.69
C LEU A 116 -18.81 11.03 30.17
N GLU A 117 -18.51 9.97 30.91
CA GLU A 117 -18.80 9.88 32.36
C GLU A 117 -17.84 10.69 33.22
N SER A 118 -16.60 10.91 32.75
CA SER A 118 -15.50 11.44 33.57
C SER A 118 -15.10 12.87 33.25
N MET A 119 -15.40 13.35 32.05
CA MET A 119 -14.97 14.65 31.55
C MET A 119 -16.18 15.46 31.11
N ASN A 120 -16.16 16.78 31.33
CA ASN A 120 -17.06 17.68 30.59
C ASN A 120 -16.50 17.86 29.18
N LEU A 121 -17.25 17.41 28.17
CA LEU A 121 -16.83 17.38 26.77
C LEU A 121 -17.79 18.18 25.86
N VAL A 122 -18.72 18.94 26.43
CA VAL A 122 -19.75 19.68 25.69
C VAL A 122 -19.16 20.60 24.63
N ASP A 123 -18.07 21.30 24.96
CA ASP A 123 -17.32 22.16 24.04
C ASP A 123 -16.79 21.40 22.83
N LEU A 124 -16.25 20.19 23.02
CA LEU A 124 -15.77 19.35 21.92
C LEU A 124 -16.92 18.79 21.09
N LEU A 125 -17.95 18.26 21.75
CA LEU A 125 -19.07 17.57 21.10
C LEU A 125 -19.95 18.52 20.28
N LEU A 126 -19.87 19.83 20.53
CA LEU A 126 -20.57 20.88 19.79
C LEU A 126 -19.67 21.63 18.79
N ASP A 127 -18.37 21.35 18.73
CA ASP A 127 -17.48 21.97 17.75
C ASP A 127 -17.75 21.38 16.35
N HIS A 128 -18.20 22.22 15.43
CA HIS A 128 -18.54 21.84 14.05
C HIS A 128 -17.36 21.30 13.24
N ARG A 129 -16.12 21.50 13.70
CA ARG A 129 -14.90 20.96 13.06
C ARG A 129 -14.59 19.55 13.52
N LEU A 130 -15.29 19.03 14.54
CA LEU A 130 -15.07 17.69 15.07
C LEU A 130 -16.12 16.71 14.53
N SER A 131 -15.65 15.61 13.93
CA SER A 131 -16.45 14.42 13.67
C SER A 131 -15.87 13.22 14.42
N LEU A 132 -16.74 12.33 14.90
CA LEU A 132 -16.36 11.17 15.69
C LEU A 132 -16.80 9.89 14.98
N ILE A 133 -15.91 8.91 14.88
CA ILE A 133 -16.24 7.55 14.47
C ILE A 133 -15.86 6.64 15.64
N VAL A 134 -16.86 6.10 16.32
CA VAL A 134 -16.66 5.26 17.51
C VAL A 134 -17.31 3.92 17.28
N GLU A 135 -16.51 2.86 17.24
CA GLU A 135 -16.97 1.53 16.85
C GLU A 135 -16.30 0.43 17.67
N ASP A 136 -17.02 -0.67 17.88
CA ASP A 136 -16.47 -1.92 18.40
C ASP A 136 -15.94 -2.84 17.28
N ASP A 137 -16.23 -2.52 16.02
CA ASP A 137 -15.71 -3.22 14.84
C ASP A 137 -14.58 -2.43 14.17
N GLN A 138 -13.37 -3.01 14.17
CA GLN A 138 -12.21 -2.40 13.54
C GLN A 138 -12.32 -2.28 12.02
N ALA A 139 -13.10 -3.14 11.36
CA ALA A 139 -13.27 -3.09 9.91
C ALA A 139 -13.99 -1.80 9.49
N VAL A 140 -14.96 -1.34 10.29
CA VAL A 140 -15.67 -0.07 10.06
C VAL A 140 -14.71 1.11 10.20
N LEU A 141 -13.93 1.16 11.29
CA LEU A 141 -12.91 2.20 11.49
C LEU A 141 -11.87 2.21 10.37
N ALA A 142 -11.39 1.03 9.97
CA ALA A 142 -10.39 0.87 8.92
C ALA A 142 -10.92 1.34 7.56
N GLY A 143 -12.18 1.02 7.24
CA GLY A 143 -12.83 1.42 5.99
C GLY A 143 -12.95 2.94 5.85
N ASP A 144 -13.51 3.61 6.86
CA ASP A 144 -13.67 5.08 6.84
C ASP A 144 -12.30 5.78 6.87
N LEU A 145 -11.37 5.31 7.71
CA LEU A 145 -10.00 5.83 7.73
C LEU A 145 -9.33 5.72 6.37
N ALA A 146 -9.39 4.55 5.73
CA ALA A 146 -8.79 4.36 4.41
C ALA A 146 -9.39 5.30 3.35
N GLY A 147 -10.71 5.54 3.40
CA GLY A 147 -11.38 6.51 2.52
C GLY A 147 -10.91 7.94 2.76
N LEU A 148 -10.82 8.35 4.03
CA LEU A 148 -10.38 9.69 4.40
C LEU A 148 -8.90 9.93 4.02
N LEU A 149 -8.03 8.94 4.21
CA LEU A 149 -6.62 9.02 3.81
C LEU A 149 -6.45 9.10 2.29
N LYS A 150 -7.27 8.37 1.51
CA LYS A 150 -7.28 8.48 0.05
C LYS A 150 -7.67 9.88 -0.42
N SER A 151 -8.50 10.58 0.34
CA SER A 151 -8.94 11.96 0.06
C SER A 151 -7.88 13.01 0.47
N GLY A 152 -6.66 12.59 0.84
CA GLY A 152 -5.55 13.48 1.17
C GLY A 152 -5.47 13.90 2.64
N ALA A 153 -6.28 13.32 3.54
CA ALA A 153 -6.23 13.68 4.95
C ALA A 153 -4.91 13.28 5.63
N GLN A 154 -4.48 14.10 6.58
CA GLN A 154 -3.31 13.79 7.40
C GLN A 154 -3.68 12.91 8.59
N LEU A 155 -3.04 11.75 8.71
CA LEU A 155 -3.15 10.90 9.91
C LEU A 155 -2.27 11.42 11.05
N LEU A 156 -2.88 11.57 12.21
CA LEU A 156 -2.28 11.79 13.52
C LEU A 156 -2.59 10.57 14.40
N ILE A 157 -1.62 10.16 15.22
CA ILE A 157 -1.75 8.98 16.07
C ILE A 157 -1.49 9.39 17.51
N HIS A 158 -2.48 9.17 18.38
CA HIS A 158 -2.27 9.22 19.82
C HIS A 158 -1.81 7.85 20.30
N GLU A 159 -0.49 7.63 20.34
CA GLU A 159 0.12 6.32 20.64
C GLU A 159 -0.39 5.66 21.94
N PRO A 160 -0.62 6.39 23.06
CA PRO A 160 -1.20 5.79 24.26
C PRO A 160 -2.58 5.17 24.02
N SER A 161 -3.43 5.84 23.24
CA SER A 161 -4.75 5.30 22.87
C SER A 161 -4.64 4.13 21.90
N LEU A 162 -3.74 4.20 20.91
CA LEU A 162 -3.58 3.14 19.92
C LEU A 162 -3.13 1.82 20.56
N ARG A 163 -2.29 1.86 21.61
CA ARG A 163 -1.88 0.66 22.36
C ARG A 163 -3.04 -0.07 23.03
N ALA A 164 -4.13 0.64 23.35
CA ALA A 164 -5.33 0.03 23.91
C ALA A 164 -6.21 -0.65 22.86
N PHE A 165 -5.95 -0.42 21.57
CA PHE A 165 -6.73 -1.04 20.49
C PHE A 165 -6.21 -2.46 20.25
N PRO A 166 -7.09 -3.46 20.05
CA PRO A 166 -6.64 -4.78 19.67
C PRO A 166 -5.92 -4.74 18.31
N LYS A 167 -5.06 -5.72 18.05
CA LYS A 167 -4.51 -5.89 16.69
C LYS A 167 -5.61 -6.38 15.76
N GLY A 168 -5.66 -5.84 14.54
CA GLY A 168 -6.69 -6.16 13.55
C GLY A 168 -6.66 -5.24 12.33
N PRO A 169 -7.75 -5.17 11.54
CA PRO A 169 -7.81 -4.45 10.26
C PRO A 169 -7.41 -2.97 10.31
N LEU A 170 -7.70 -2.29 11.43
CA LEU A 170 -7.31 -0.90 11.64
C LEU A 170 -5.78 -0.77 11.74
N TRP A 171 -5.13 -1.69 12.45
CA TRP A 171 -3.67 -1.74 12.56
C TRP A 171 -3.04 -1.97 11.18
N GLU A 172 -3.56 -2.88 10.37
CA GLU A 172 -3.07 -3.07 9.01
C GLU A 172 -3.11 -1.76 8.21
N THR A 173 -4.24 -1.04 8.24
CA THR A 173 -4.42 0.25 7.56
C THR A 173 -3.39 1.29 8.02
N ILE A 174 -3.11 1.36 9.33
CA ILE A 174 -2.09 2.25 9.90
C ILE A 174 -0.69 1.88 9.42
N ASN A 175 -0.36 0.58 9.40
CA ASN A 175 0.93 0.09 8.94
C ASN A 175 1.14 0.39 7.45
N GLU A 176 0.12 0.16 6.61
CA GLU A 176 0.18 0.52 5.20
C GLU A 176 0.45 2.02 5.01
N TRP A 177 -0.26 2.87 5.76
CA TRP A 177 -0.03 4.31 5.73
C TRP A 177 1.38 4.69 6.19
N ARG A 178 1.88 4.10 7.29
CA ARG A 178 3.24 4.35 7.81
C ARG A 178 4.30 3.99 6.78
N ILE A 179 4.18 2.82 6.14
CA ILE A 179 5.11 2.36 5.10
C ILE A 179 5.09 3.29 3.89
N LYS A 180 3.90 3.65 3.39
CA LYS A 180 3.75 4.58 2.27
C LYS A 180 4.35 5.95 2.59
N LYS A 181 4.04 6.51 3.76
CA LYS A 181 4.58 7.80 4.20
C LYS A 181 6.09 7.78 4.35
N ALA A 182 6.65 6.71 4.91
CA ALA A 182 8.10 6.53 5.01
C ALA A 182 8.76 6.52 3.63
N SER A 183 8.14 5.87 2.64
CA SER A 183 8.61 5.88 1.24
C SER A 183 8.63 7.28 0.65
N VAL A 184 7.54 8.05 0.81
CA VAL A 184 7.45 9.45 0.33
C VAL A 184 8.53 10.33 0.98
N ILE A 185 8.73 10.22 2.30
CA ILE A 185 9.77 10.99 2.99
C ILE A 185 11.17 10.61 2.48
N ARG A 186 11.41 9.32 2.25
CA ARG A 186 12.72 8.80 1.83
C ARG A 186 13.06 9.15 0.39
N PHE A 187 12.09 9.04 -0.53
CA PHE A 187 12.34 9.11 -1.97
C PHE A 187 11.75 10.33 -2.65
N GLY A 188 10.86 11.11 -2.02
CA GLY A 188 10.16 12.24 -2.65
C GLY A 188 11.10 13.23 -3.35
N ARG A 189 12.11 13.72 -2.63
CA ARG A 189 13.12 14.62 -3.20
C ARG A 189 13.92 13.97 -4.35
N LEU A 190 14.26 12.69 -4.22
CA LEU A 190 14.98 11.97 -5.27
C LEU A 190 14.13 11.82 -6.54
N LEU A 191 12.83 11.58 -6.39
CA LEU A 191 11.89 11.49 -7.51
C LEU A 191 11.76 12.84 -8.24
N GLU A 192 11.67 13.94 -7.48
CA GLU A 192 11.67 15.31 -8.03
C GLU A 192 12.98 15.64 -8.76
N ASP A 193 14.13 15.37 -8.14
CA ASP A 193 15.45 15.61 -8.72
C ASP A 193 15.62 14.81 -10.03
N ASN A 194 15.22 13.53 -10.04
CA ASN A 194 15.26 12.69 -11.24
C ASN A 194 14.32 13.20 -12.34
N TYR A 195 13.09 13.58 -11.98
CA TYR A 195 12.12 14.14 -12.93
C TYR A 195 12.69 15.37 -13.63
N ASN A 196 13.25 16.32 -12.85
CA ASN A 196 13.85 17.53 -13.38
C ASN A 196 15.05 17.25 -14.28
N ALA A 197 15.88 16.27 -13.93
CA ALA A 197 17.02 15.85 -14.76
C ALA A 197 16.59 15.18 -16.07
N ASN A 198 15.47 14.45 -16.06
CA ASN A 198 14.95 13.74 -17.23
C ASN A 198 14.10 14.66 -18.13
N LEU A 199 13.51 15.72 -17.58
CA LEU A 199 12.57 16.62 -18.25
C LEU A 199 12.96 17.05 -19.67
N PRO A 200 14.24 17.39 -19.97
CA PRO A 200 14.64 17.82 -21.32
C PRO A 200 14.38 16.78 -22.43
N VAL A 201 14.28 15.49 -22.08
CA VAL A 201 14.05 14.42 -23.05
C VAL A 201 12.65 13.83 -23.00
N LEU A 202 11.89 13.99 -21.90
CA LEU A 202 10.62 13.28 -21.71
C LEU A 202 9.57 13.59 -22.79
N SER A 203 9.55 14.83 -23.30
CA SER A 203 8.56 15.28 -24.28
C SER A 203 8.69 14.58 -25.64
N SER A 204 9.87 14.08 -25.99
CA SER A 204 10.11 13.37 -27.26
C SER A 204 9.88 11.85 -27.15
N ILE A 205 9.68 11.33 -25.94
CA ILE A 205 9.47 9.90 -25.71
C ILE A 205 7.99 9.54 -26.01
N PRO A 206 7.74 8.51 -26.85
CA PRO A 206 6.39 7.97 -27.08
C PRO A 206 5.72 7.51 -25.78
N LEU A 207 4.39 7.53 -25.74
CA LEU A 207 3.64 7.15 -24.54
C LEU A 207 3.28 5.67 -24.57
N ILE A 208 3.21 5.06 -23.38
CA ILE A 208 2.66 3.70 -23.25
C ILE A 208 1.19 3.63 -23.66
N ASN A 209 0.47 4.77 -23.61
CA ASN A 209 -0.91 4.91 -24.07
C ASN A 209 -1.10 4.44 -25.53
N ASP A 210 -0.07 4.60 -26.38
CA ASP A 210 -0.12 4.14 -27.77
C ASP A 210 -0.29 2.62 -27.88
N TYR A 211 0.05 1.86 -26.83
CA TYR A 211 -0.02 0.40 -26.75
C TYR A 211 -1.29 -0.12 -26.07
N PHE A 212 -2.15 0.76 -25.57
CA PHE A 212 -3.40 0.33 -24.93
C PHE A 212 -4.30 -0.39 -25.94
N GLY A 213 -4.90 -1.49 -25.50
CA GLY A 213 -5.70 -2.40 -26.34
C GLY A 213 -4.94 -3.18 -27.42
N ARG A 214 -3.63 -2.99 -27.63
CA ARG A 214 -2.89 -3.67 -28.71
C ARG A 214 -2.73 -5.18 -28.53
N LEU A 215 -2.89 -5.67 -27.30
CA LEU A 215 -2.85 -7.09 -26.96
C LEU A 215 -4.25 -7.62 -26.62
N ALA A 216 -5.32 -6.99 -27.10
CA ALA A 216 -6.69 -7.42 -26.88
C ALA A 216 -6.86 -8.93 -27.18
N GLY A 217 -7.15 -9.71 -26.13
CA GLY A 217 -7.36 -11.16 -26.24
C GLY A 217 -6.09 -11.99 -26.45
N GLN A 218 -4.91 -11.38 -26.41
CA GLN A 218 -3.62 -12.08 -26.54
C GLN A 218 -3.03 -12.38 -25.15
N PRO A 219 -2.40 -13.55 -24.97
CA PRO A 219 -1.73 -13.89 -23.72
C PRO A 219 -0.48 -13.05 -23.51
N LEU A 220 -0.32 -12.50 -22.31
CA LEU A 220 0.88 -11.79 -21.88
C LEU A 220 1.49 -12.48 -20.65
N LEU A 221 2.80 -12.67 -20.66
CA LEU A 221 3.58 -13.09 -19.49
C LEU A 221 4.21 -11.86 -18.84
N LEU A 222 3.78 -11.58 -17.62
CA LEU A 222 4.44 -10.62 -16.75
C LEU A 222 5.54 -11.36 -15.96
N ALA A 223 6.78 -11.21 -16.40
CA ALA A 223 7.93 -11.84 -15.74
C ALA A 223 8.53 -10.91 -14.68
N ALA A 224 8.39 -11.30 -13.41
CA ALA A 224 8.97 -10.67 -12.24
C ALA A 224 10.22 -11.43 -11.73
N GLY A 225 11.07 -10.77 -10.94
CA GLY A 225 12.38 -11.32 -10.54
C GLY A 225 12.39 -12.18 -9.27
N GLY A 226 11.26 -12.73 -8.83
CA GLY A 226 11.18 -13.60 -7.66
C GLY A 226 11.75 -15.01 -7.92
N PRO A 227 12.15 -15.75 -6.86
CA PRO A 227 12.76 -17.08 -6.98
C PRO A 227 12.02 -18.08 -7.86
N SER A 228 10.68 -18.08 -7.88
CA SER A 228 9.92 -19.08 -8.66
C SER A 228 10.11 -18.92 -10.18
N LEU A 229 10.67 -17.82 -10.66
CA LEU A 229 10.99 -17.66 -12.08
C LEU A 229 11.92 -18.77 -12.59
N ASP A 230 12.85 -19.25 -11.76
CA ASP A 230 13.77 -20.35 -12.11
C ASP A 230 13.01 -21.65 -12.46
N GLU A 231 11.87 -21.90 -11.79
CA GLU A 231 11.01 -23.07 -12.03
C GLU A 231 10.14 -22.91 -13.29
N ILE A 232 9.91 -21.68 -13.73
CA ILE A 232 8.99 -21.35 -14.84
C ILE A 232 9.74 -21.28 -16.17
N ILE A 233 10.97 -20.74 -16.17
CA ILE A 233 11.81 -20.55 -17.36
C ILE A 233 11.86 -21.76 -18.31
N PRO A 234 12.06 -23.01 -17.84
CA PRO A 234 12.12 -24.18 -18.71
C PRO A 234 10.87 -24.37 -19.60
N TYR A 235 9.72 -23.88 -19.15
CA TYR A 235 8.44 -24.02 -19.86
C TYR A 235 8.16 -22.88 -20.84
N LEU A 236 8.94 -21.78 -20.80
CA LEU A 236 8.75 -20.59 -21.63
C LEU A 236 9.34 -20.74 -23.04
N HIS A 237 10.26 -21.68 -23.26
CA HIS A 237 10.88 -21.95 -24.56
C HIS A 237 9.88 -22.34 -25.69
N CYS A 238 8.66 -22.72 -25.32
CA CYS A 238 7.70 -23.36 -26.22
C CYS A 238 6.76 -22.39 -26.96
N LYS A 239 7.02 -21.08 -27.05
CA LYS A 239 6.03 -20.12 -27.58
C LYS A 239 6.60 -19.09 -28.56
N LYS A 240 6.03 -19.07 -29.77
CA LYS A 240 6.17 -17.99 -30.75
C LYS A 240 5.10 -16.88 -30.59
N GLU A 241 4.09 -17.09 -29.74
CA GLU A 241 2.87 -16.28 -29.66
C GLU A 241 2.63 -15.68 -28.25
N LEU A 242 3.63 -15.73 -27.36
CA LEU A 242 3.51 -15.20 -26.00
C LEU A 242 4.24 -13.87 -25.91
N PHE A 243 3.51 -12.80 -25.60
CA PHE A 243 4.10 -11.50 -25.35
C PHE A 243 4.74 -11.48 -23.95
N VAL A 244 6.03 -11.16 -23.84
CA VAL A 244 6.76 -11.15 -22.57
C VAL A 244 7.06 -9.71 -22.15
N LEU A 245 6.40 -9.26 -21.08
CA LEU A 245 6.72 -8.03 -20.37
C LEU A 245 7.57 -8.38 -19.14
N ALA A 246 8.87 -8.07 -19.20
CA ALA A 246 9.80 -8.36 -18.12
C ALA A 246 10.06 -7.13 -17.24
N VAL A 247 10.01 -7.29 -15.93
CA VAL A 247 10.60 -6.29 -15.02
C VAL A 247 12.12 -6.40 -15.07
N GLY A 248 12.84 -5.30 -14.80
CA GLY A 248 14.31 -5.26 -14.89
C GLY A 248 15.04 -6.43 -14.22
N THR A 249 14.60 -6.88 -13.04
CA THR A 249 15.22 -8.01 -12.32
C THR A 249 15.02 -9.37 -12.98
N ALA A 250 14.00 -9.54 -13.83
CA ALA A 250 13.76 -10.77 -14.58
C ALA A 250 14.58 -10.86 -15.88
N LEU A 251 15.17 -9.75 -16.33
CA LEU A 251 15.84 -9.67 -17.62
C LEU A 251 17.04 -10.63 -17.72
N ALA A 252 17.96 -10.60 -16.76
CA ALA A 252 19.15 -11.44 -16.77
C ALA A 252 18.84 -12.96 -16.82
N PRO A 253 17.97 -13.52 -15.94
CA PRO A 253 17.64 -14.94 -16.00
C PRO A 253 16.91 -15.34 -17.29
N LEU A 254 16.01 -14.49 -17.83
CA LEU A 254 15.36 -14.74 -19.13
C LEU A 254 16.37 -14.78 -20.29
N MET A 255 17.24 -13.78 -20.36
CA MET A 255 18.26 -13.69 -21.42
C MET A 255 19.26 -14.83 -21.36
N LYS A 256 19.66 -15.26 -20.14
CA LYS A 256 20.52 -16.44 -19.94
C LYS A 256 19.88 -17.72 -20.46
N ALA A 257 18.56 -17.82 -20.36
CA ALA A 257 17.78 -18.91 -20.94
C ALA A 257 17.43 -18.67 -22.44
N GLY A 258 17.95 -17.63 -23.09
CA GLY A 258 17.65 -17.36 -24.49
C GLY A 258 16.20 -16.92 -24.76
N ILE A 259 15.47 -16.49 -23.73
CA ILE A 259 14.12 -15.93 -23.83
C ILE A 259 14.26 -14.41 -23.93
N ARG A 260 13.92 -13.84 -25.09
CA ARG A 260 13.99 -12.39 -25.32
C ARG A 260 12.65 -11.74 -24.95
N PRO A 261 12.61 -10.78 -24.01
CA PRO A 261 11.39 -10.04 -23.72
C PRO A 261 10.96 -9.16 -24.89
N ASP A 262 9.65 -9.06 -25.12
CA ASP A 262 9.06 -8.10 -26.07
C ASP A 262 9.11 -6.67 -25.53
N MET A 263 9.00 -6.50 -24.21
CA MET A 263 9.19 -5.23 -23.52
C MET A 263 9.85 -5.44 -22.17
N VAL A 264 10.61 -4.44 -21.72
CA VAL A 264 11.17 -4.38 -20.37
C VAL A 264 10.61 -3.15 -19.66
N ILE A 265 10.38 -3.24 -18.36
CA ILE A 265 9.99 -2.10 -17.52
C ILE A 265 10.93 -1.92 -16.34
N VAL A 266 11.32 -0.67 -16.10
CA VAL A 266 12.04 -0.22 -14.91
C VAL A 266 11.47 1.10 -14.42
N THR A 267 11.30 1.21 -13.10
CA THR A 267 10.69 2.40 -12.50
C THR A 267 11.48 2.98 -11.33
N ASP A 268 12.52 2.27 -10.87
CA ASP A 268 13.25 2.66 -9.67
C ASP A 268 14.05 3.97 -9.87
N PRO A 269 14.05 4.85 -8.85
CA PRO A 269 14.79 6.10 -8.91
C PRO A 269 16.29 5.96 -8.63
N LEU A 270 16.73 4.79 -8.16
CA LEU A 270 18.11 4.56 -7.72
C LEU A 270 19.05 4.26 -8.91
N PRO A 271 20.23 4.89 -9.01
CA PRO A 271 21.18 4.66 -10.11
C PRO A 271 21.62 3.21 -10.32
N VAL A 272 21.61 2.41 -9.25
CA VAL A 272 21.99 0.99 -9.31
C VAL A 272 21.10 0.19 -10.26
N ILE A 273 19.86 0.64 -10.51
CA ILE A 273 18.91 -0.05 -11.38
C ILE A 273 19.42 -0.21 -12.81
N ALA A 274 20.25 0.72 -13.29
CA ALA A 274 20.85 0.65 -14.63
C ALA A 274 21.69 -0.62 -14.85
N ARG A 275 22.22 -1.24 -13.78
CA ARG A 275 22.97 -2.50 -13.86
C ARG A 275 22.10 -3.68 -14.28
N GLN A 276 20.80 -3.66 -13.98
CA GLN A 276 19.86 -4.71 -14.37
C GLN A 276 19.65 -4.76 -15.89
N LEU A 277 19.91 -3.65 -16.59
CA LEU A 277 19.69 -3.49 -18.02
C LEU A 277 20.91 -3.90 -18.86
N THR A 278 21.99 -4.39 -18.25
CA THR A 278 23.22 -4.78 -18.96
C THR A 278 23.03 -5.90 -19.98
N SER A 279 22.00 -6.74 -19.79
CA SER A 279 21.67 -7.84 -20.70
C SER A 279 20.58 -7.49 -21.71
N ILE A 280 20.09 -6.24 -21.76
CA ILE A 280 19.00 -5.88 -22.66
C ILE A 280 19.49 -5.88 -24.11
N ASP A 281 18.69 -6.45 -25.01
CA ASP A 281 18.94 -6.33 -26.43
C ASP A 281 18.71 -4.88 -26.87
N ALA A 282 19.55 -4.39 -27.80
CA ALA A 282 19.47 -3.02 -28.26
C ALA A 282 18.08 -2.64 -28.76
N GLY A 283 17.36 -3.56 -29.43
CA GLY A 283 16.04 -3.35 -30.03
C GLY A 283 14.83 -3.52 -29.11
N THR A 284 15.02 -3.96 -27.86
CA THR A 284 13.88 -4.19 -26.95
C THR A 284 13.37 -2.86 -26.37
N PRO A 285 12.08 -2.52 -26.53
CA PRO A 285 11.51 -1.33 -25.91
C PRO A 285 11.59 -1.36 -24.38
N LEU A 286 11.96 -0.21 -23.80
CA LEU A 286 12.08 -0.01 -22.37
C LEU A 286 11.03 0.99 -21.88
N ILE A 287 10.10 0.51 -21.07
CA ILE A 287 9.11 1.33 -20.38
C ILE A 287 9.75 1.95 -19.14
N ILE A 288 9.62 3.27 -19.00
CA ILE A 288 10.13 4.05 -17.88
C ILE A 288 9.06 4.97 -17.28
N LEU A 289 9.23 5.34 -16.02
CA LEU A 289 8.52 6.47 -15.42
C LEU A 289 9.34 7.77 -15.58
N PRO A 290 8.71 8.96 -15.58
CA PRO A 290 9.40 10.24 -15.55
C PRO A 290 10.46 10.37 -14.46
N THR A 291 10.26 9.69 -13.34
CA THR A 291 11.10 9.75 -12.13
C THR A 291 12.18 8.66 -12.06
N VAL A 292 12.31 7.83 -13.11
CA VAL A 292 13.35 6.80 -13.19
C VAL A 292 14.74 7.43 -13.03
N SER A 293 15.72 6.67 -12.53
CA SER A 293 17.08 7.18 -12.45
C SER A 293 17.59 7.69 -13.81
N PRO A 294 18.18 8.90 -13.90
CA PRO A 294 18.78 9.42 -15.13
C PRO A 294 19.86 8.50 -15.73
N ALA A 295 20.49 7.66 -14.88
CA ALA A 295 21.43 6.64 -15.33
C ALA A 295 20.80 5.64 -16.32
N VAL A 296 19.49 5.36 -16.20
CA VAL A 296 18.75 4.53 -17.15
C VAL A 296 18.63 5.25 -18.50
N ILE A 297 18.17 6.50 -18.52
CA ILE A 297 17.99 7.23 -19.78
C ILE A 297 19.31 7.39 -20.56
N SER A 298 20.43 7.55 -19.84
CA SER A 298 21.76 7.66 -20.45
C SER A 298 22.28 6.38 -21.14
N GLY A 299 21.63 5.22 -20.90
CA GLY A 299 22.10 3.89 -21.31
C GLY A 299 22.06 3.57 -22.82
N ARG A 300 21.69 4.52 -23.69
CA ARG A 300 21.57 4.35 -25.16
C ARG A 300 20.65 3.20 -25.59
N PHE A 301 19.50 3.05 -24.93
CA PHE A 301 18.46 2.13 -25.37
C PHE A 301 17.80 2.63 -26.66
N SER A 302 17.52 1.74 -27.62
CA SER A 302 17.04 2.17 -28.94
C SER A 302 15.59 2.68 -28.93
N GLN A 303 14.79 2.28 -27.93
CA GLN A 303 13.37 2.62 -27.84
C GLN A 303 12.94 2.79 -26.37
N LEU A 304 12.80 4.03 -25.94
CA LEU A 304 12.15 4.36 -24.66
C LEU A 304 10.65 4.54 -24.85
N ILE A 305 9.86 4.12 -23.87
CA ILE A 305 8.40 4.33 -23.81
C ILE A 305 8.09 4.93 -22.44
N LEU A 306 7.34 6.03 -22.42
CA LEU A 306 7.02 6.77 -21.21
C LEU A 306 5.67 6.35 -20.64
N ALA A 307 5.66 5.92 -19.39
CA ALA A 307 4.47 5.70 -18.59
C ALA A 307 4.31 6.83 -17.56
N LEU A 308 3.27 7.65 -17.68
CA LEU A 308 3.02 8.76 -16.76
C LEU A 308 2.30 8.23 -15.52
N GLN A 309 2.95 8.31 -14.36
CA GLN A 309 2.46 7.72 -13.11
C GLN A 309 1.42 8.59 -12.40
N GLU A 310 0.38 7.96 -11.87
CA GLU A 310 -0.52 8.56 -10.87
C GLU A 310 0.21 8.76 -9.52
N GLY A 311 -0.14 9.82 -8.79
CA GLY A 311 0.37 10.12 -7.46
C GLY A 311 1.67 10.92 -7.46
N PHE A 312 2.05 11.50 -8.61
CA PHE A 312 3.18 12.42 -8.73
C PHE A 312 2.77 13.63 -9.58
N GLY A 313 2.45 14.75 -8.92
CA GLY A 313 1.86 15.94 -9.55
C GLY A 313 2.47 16.37 -10.89
N PRO A 314 3.81 16.49 -11.02
CA PRO A 314 4.42 16.87 -12.29
C PRO A 314 4.16 15.88 -13.45
N ALA A 315 4.02 14.57 -13.16
CA ALA A 315 3.64 13.59 -14.18
C ALA A 315 2.15 13.68 -14.55
N GLU A 316 1.28 14.05 -13.59
CA GLU A 316 -0.15 14.29 -13.80
C GLU A 316 -0.39 15.51 -14.68
N GLU A 317 0.33 16.61 -14.41
CA GLU A 317 0.32 17.81 -15.25
C GLU A 317 0.80 17.50 -16.68
N MET A 318 1.86 16.70 -16.82
CA MET A 318 2.35 16.26 -18.14
C MET A 318 1.32 15.40 -18.87
N ALA A 319 0.59 14.54 -18.14
CA ALA A 319 -0.44 13.70 -18.72
C ALA A 319 -1.61 14.53 -19.26
N GLU A 320 -2.07 15.53 -18.49
CA GLU A 320 -3.07 16.49 -18.94
C GLU A 320 -2.63 17.24 -20.20
N GLN A 321 -1.39 17.77 -20.21
CA GLN A 321 -0.83 18.48 -21.36
C GLN A 321 -0.73 17.62 -22.62
N ARG A 322 -0.46 16.32 -22.46
CA ARG A 322 -0.34 15.36 -23.57
C ARG A 322 -1.65 14.66 -23.93
N GLY A 323 -2.75 14.92 -23.21
CA GLY A 323 -4.01 14.18 -23.37
C GLY A 323 -3.86 12.68 -23.11
N ALA A 324 -2.99 12.31 -22.16
CA ALA A 324 -2.63 10.94 -21.85
C ALA A 324 -3.36 10.44 -20.59
N GLU A 325 -3.70 9.16 -20.57
CA GLU A 325 -4.13 8.51 -19.33
C GLU A 325 -2.94 8.17 -18.44
N LEU A 326 -3.16 8.25 -17.12
CA LEU A 326 -2.18 7.90 -16.10
C LEU A 326 -2.11 6.39 -15.86
N ILE A 327 -0.94 5.92 -15.45
CA ILE A 327 -0.66 4.56 -15.01
C ILE A 327 -0.73 4.49 -13.49
N ALA A 328 -1.53 3.55 -12.98
CA ALA A 328 -1.63 3.30 -11.55
C ALA A 328 -0.34 2.63 -11.05
N THR A 329 0.20 3.11 -9.94
CA THR A 329 1.39 2.53 -9.30
C THR A 329 1.07 1.99 -7.91
N GLY A 330 1.72 0.89 -7.54
CA GLY A 330 1.52 0.21 -6.25
C GLY A 330 2.75 0.15 -5.35
N GLY A 331 3.81 0.88 -5.70
CA GLY A 331 5.08 0.90 -4.96
C GLY A 331 6.11 -0.15 -5.39
N SER A 332 5.81 -0.95 -6.42
CA SER A 332 6.73 -1.91 -7.03
C SER A 332 6.66 -1.87 -8.55
N VAL A 333 7.77 -2.13 -9.24
CA VAL A 333 7.80 -2.25 -10.71
C VAL A 333 6.73 -3.22 -11.21
N SER A 334 6.54 -4.36 -10.53
CA SER A 334 5.54 -5.37 -10.92
C SER A 334 4.11 -4.87 -10.82
N THR A 335 3.81 -3.96 -9.88
CA THR A 335 2.46 -3.36 -9.76
C THR A 335 2.16 -2.45 -10.94
N THR A 336 3.12 -1.59 -11.33
CA THR A 336 3.01 -0.73 -12.52
C THR A 336 2.91 -1.56 -13.80
N ALA A 337 3.72 -2.62 -13.90
CA ALA A 337 3.74 -3.51 -15.04
C ALA A 337 2.41 -4.27 -15.22
N LEU A 338 1.76 -4.67 -14.11
CA LEU A 338 0.42 -5.27 -14.14
C LEU A 338 -0.63 -4.27 -14.66
N ASP A 339 -0.62 -3.01 -14.20
CA ASP A 339 -1.57 -2.00 -14.70
C ASP A 339 -1.42 -1.78 -16.21
N ILE A 340 -0.18 -1.71 -16.68
CA ILE A 340 0.13 -1.60 -18.11
C ILE A 340 -0.38 -2.83 -18.87
N ALA A 341 -0.11 -4.04 -18.39
CA ALA A 341 -0.59 -5.26 -19.03
C ALA A 341 -2.12 -5.32 -19.14
N ILE A 342 -2.84 -4.88 -18.10
CA ILE A 342 -4.31 -4.77 -18.12
C ILE A 342 -4.75 -3.75 -19.19
N ARG A 343 -4.12 -2.57 -19.23
CA ARG A 343 -4.46 -1.50 -20.19
C ARG A 343 -4.10 -1.85 -21.63
N MET A 344 -3.09 -2.69 -21.85
CA MET A 344 -2.78 -3.28 -23.16
C MET A 344 -3.88 -4.25 -23.66
N GLY A 345 -4.84 -4.62 -22.81
CA GLY A 345 -5.95 -5.51 -23.15
C GLY A 345 -5.57 -7.00 -23.13
N ALA A 346 -4.43 -7.34 -22.55
CA ALA A 346 -3.93 -8.72 -22.53
C ALA A 346 -4.87 -9.65 -21.76
N LYS A 347 -5.12 -10.83 -22.33
CA LYS A 347 -5.99 -11.85 -21.74
C LYS A 347 -5.60 -13.24 -22.27
N PRO A 348 -5.19 -14.19 -21.40
CA PRO A 348 -4.92 -14.00 -19.97
C PRO A 348 -3.61 -13.23 -19.71
N ILE A 349 -3.49 -12.64 -18.52
CA ILE A 349 -2.21 -12.15 -17.97
C ILE A 349 -1.63 -13.25 -17.08
N MET A 350 -0.44 -13.73 -17.41
CA MET A 350 0.27 -14.77 -16.68
C MET A 350 1.38 -14.17 -15.83
N LEU A 351 1.31 -14.36 -14.51
CA LEU A 351 2.27 -13.85 -13.54
C LEU A 351 3.35 -14.90 -13.30
N ALA A 352 4.61 -14.60 -13.62
CA ALA A 352 5.74 -15.49 -13.39
C ALA A 352 6.79 -14.80 -12.50
N GLY A 353 7.34 -15.51 -11.51
CA GLY A 353 8.31 -14.95 -10.58
C GLY A 353 7.74 -13.82 -9.71
N LEU A 354 6.42 -13.72 -9.55
CA LEU A 354 5.76 -12.72 -8.72
C LEU A 354 5.40 -13.32 -7.36
N ASP A 355 6.43 -13.71 -6.62
CA ASP A 355 6.26 -14.52 -5.41
C ASP A 355 5.59 -13.77 -4.26
N LEU A 356 5.92 -12.48 -4.07
CA LEU A 356 5.40 -11.65 -2.95
C LEU A 356 5.56 -12.30 -1.56
N ALA A 357 6.53 -13.20 -1.47
CA ALA A 357 6.93 -13.99 -0.30
C ALA A 357 8.40 -14.38 -0.48
N TYR A 358 8.99 -14.99 0.54
CA TYR A 358 10.36 -15.52 0.51
C TYR A 358 10.35 -17.04 0.57
N PRO A 359 9.98 -17.73 -0.53
CA PRO A 359 10.04 -19.18 -0.56
C PRO A 359 11.46 -19.66 -0.30
N SER A 360 11.59 -20.60 0.64
CA SER A 360 12.89 -21.16 1.06
C SER A 360 13.93 -20.11 1.49
N GLY A 361 13.50 -18.92 1.94
CA GLY A 361 14.38 -17.85 2.44
C GLY A 361 15.15 -17.06 1.36
N LYS A 362 14.79 -17.20 0.08
CA LYS A 362 15.43 -16.49 -1.05
C LYS A 362 14.67 -15.21 -1.43
N MET A 363 15.41 -14.16 -1.81
CA MET A 363 14.82 -12.87 -2.24
C MET A 363 14.43 -12.82 -3.72
N HIS A 364 15.24 -13.43 -4.58
CA HIS A 364 15.14 -13.31 -6.03
C HIS A 364 15.63 -14.58 -6.72
N ALA A 365 15.33 -14.72 -8.02
CA ALA A 365 15.81 -15.81 -8.87
C ALA A 365 17.35 -15.86 -8.95
N THR A 366 17.87 -17.04 -9.29
CA THR A 366 19.30 -17.29 -9.42
C THR A 366 19.91 -16.43 -10.53
N GLY A 367 21.03 -15.75 -10.26
CA GLY A 367 21.66 -14.85 -11.25
C GLY A 367 21.13 -13.41 -11.26
N THR A 368 20.24 -13.06 -10.32
CA THR A 368 19.93 -11.66 -10.00
C THR A 368 20.94 -11.08 -9.01
N MET A 369 21.02 -9.75 -8.89
CA MET A 369 21.98 -9.07 -7.99
C MET A 369 21.92 -9.51 -6.50
N HIS A 370 20.84 -10.17 -6.07
CA HIS A 370 20.63 -10.62 -4.69
C HIS A 370 20.24 -12.11 -4.59
N GLY A 371 20.40 -12.91 -5.65
CA GLY A 371 19.92 -14.29 -5.73
C GLY A 371 20.52 -15.27 -4.71
N ASP A 372 21.73 -14.99 -4.21
CA ASP A 372 22.47 -15.89 -3.29
C ASP A 372 22.33 -15.52 -1.79
N ASN A 373 21.56 -14.47 -1.46
CA ASN A 373 21.43 -14.03 -0.07
C ASN A 373 20.26 -14.74 0.63
N VAL A 374 20.57 -15.58 1.62
CA VAL A 374 19.60 -16.10 2.61
C VAL A 374 19.22 -14.96 3.56
N LEU A 375 17.93 -14.73 3.75
CA LEU A 375 17.42 -13.59 4.51
C LEU A 375 17.36 -13.82 6.03
N TRP A 376 17.75 -12.77 6.76
CA TRP A 376 17.16 -12.41 8.06
C TRP A 376 16.16 -11.27 7.79
N VAL A 377 14.87 -11.56 7.73
CA VAL A 377 13.85 -10.54 7.47
C VAL A 377 13.51 -9.86 8.80
N GLN A 378 13.63 -8.54 8.87
CA GLN A 378 13.00 -7.77 9.95
C GLN A 378 11.51 -7.60 9.65
N ASP A 379 10.67 -7.74 10.68
CA ASP A 379 9.21 -7.62 10.59
C ASP A 379 8.55 -8.67 9.67
N GLU A 380 8.87 -9.95 9.88
CA GLU A 380 8.21 -11.06 9.19
C GLU A 380 6.72 -11.13 9.49
N MET A 381 5.95 -11.48 8.47
CA MET A 381 4.56 -11.90 8.61
C MET A 381 4.28 -13.14 7.78
N VAL A 382 3.21 -13.86 8.11
CA VAL A 382 2.81 -15.08 7.42
C VAL A 382 1.54 -14.82 6.63
N VAL A 383 1.51 -15.29 5.39
CA VAL A 383 0.32 -15.28 4.52
C VAL A 383 0.10 -16.68 3.94
N THR A 384 -1.08 -16.93 3.39
CA THR A 384 -1.37 -18.18 2.68
C THR A 384 -0.64 -18.20 1.33
N GLY A 385 0.10 -19.28 1.06
CA GLY A 385 0.76 -19.59 -0.20
C GLY A 385 -0.22 -20.13 -1.24
N VAL A 386 0.24 -20.23 -2.49
CA VAL A 386 -0.59 -20.71 -3.61
C VAL A 386 -1.09 -22.15 -3.41
N ASP A 387 -0.30 -22.98 -2.73
CA ASP A 387 -0.64 -24.36 -2.36
C ASP A 387 -1.48 -24.49 -1.06
N GLY A 388 -1.82 -23.36 -0.44
CA GLY A 388 -2.53 -23.30 0.85
C GLY A 388 -1.62 -23.38 2.08
N SER A 389 -0.31 -23.60 1.91
CA SER A 389 0.66 -23.62 3.01
C SER A 389 0.94 -22.20 3.54
N PRO A 390 1.40 -22.05 4.79
CA PRO A 390 1.86 -20.74 5.28
C PRO A 390 3.21 -20.37 4.66
N VAL A 391 3.32 -19.17 4.08
CA VAL A 391 4.56 -18.62 3.52
C VAL A 391 4.97 -17.32 4.22
N VAL A 392 6.27 -17.14 4.44
CA VAL A 392 6.83 -15.93 5.06
C VAL A 392 6.90 -14.80 4.04
N THR A 393 6.46 -13.61 4.45
CA THR A 393 6.51 -12.38 3.66
C THR A 393 6.80 -11.17 4.58
N THR A 394 6.83 -9.97 4.01
CA THR A 394 6.94 -8.71 4.76
C THR A 394 5.69 -7.86 4.60
N PRO A 395 5.45 -6.90 5.51
CA PRO A 395 4.43 -5.87 5.35
C PRO A 395 4.49 -5.16 3.99
N VAL A 396 5.69 -4.89 3.47
CA VAL A 396 5.89 -4.24 2.17
C VAL A 396 5.41 -5.12 1.01
N LEU A 397 5.81 -6.38 0.96
CA LEU A 397 5.37 -7.30 -0.09
C LEU A 397 3.86 -7.58 0.01
N ASN A 398 3.31 -7.65 1.22
CA ASN A 398 1.88 -7.82 1.40
C ASN A 398 1.07 -6.58 0.95
N ILE A 399 1.62 -5.36 1.06
CA ILE A 399 1.02 -4.15 0.45
C ILE A 399 0.92 -4.31 -1.07
N TYR A 400 1.98 -4.81 -1.72
CA TYR A 400 1.97 -5.05 -3.16
C TYR A 400 0.94 -6.11 -3.54
N ARG A 401 0.86 -7.21 -2.78
CA ARG A 401 -0.15 -8.26 -2.94
C ARG A 401 -1.56 -7.70 -2.89
N ARG A 402 -1.90 -6.94 -1.84
CA ARG A 402 -3.22 -6.31 -1.68
C ARG A 402 -3.51 -5.25 -2.74
N TRP A 403 -2.48 -4.55 -3.24
CA TRP A 403 -2.64 -3.63 -4.36
C TRP A 403 -3.02 -4.39 -5.63
N ILE A 404 -2.32 -5.48 -5.94
CA ILE A 404 -2.57 -6.35 -7.10
C ILE A 404 -3.99 -6.92 -7.03
N GLU A 405 -4.38 -7.50 -5.90
CA GLU A 405 -5.71 -8.08 -5.68
C GLU A 405 -6.83 -7.05 -5.94
N ARG A 406 -6.67 -5.83 -5.44
CA ARG A 406 -7.63 -4.73 -5.69
C ARG A 406 -7.64 -4.30 -7.15
N ARG A 407 -6.48 -4.20 -7.78
CA ARG A 407 -6.38 -3.76 -9.18
C ARG A 407 -7.01 -4.77 -10.14
N ILE A 408 -6.86 -6.06 -9.87
CA ILE A 408 -7.51 -7.14 -10.61
C ILE A 408 -9.03 -7.10 -10.39
N ALA A 409 -9.49 -6.92 -9.14
CA ALA A 409 -10.92 -6.85 -8.83
C ALA A 409 -11.65 -5.65 -9.49
N GLN A 410 -10.91 -4.60 -9.84
CA GLN A 410 -11.43 -3.42 -10.53
C GLN A 410 -11.45 -3.56 -12.06
N ALA A 411 -10.78 -4.57 -12.61
CA ALA A 411 -10.75 -4.81 -14.05
C ALA A 411 -11.93 -5.69 -14.46
N GLU A 412 -12.65 -5.28 -15.51
CA GLU A 412 -13.73 -6.06 -16.09
C GLU A 412 -13.17 -7.15 -17.02
N ASP A 413 -13.78 -8.34 -17.00
CA ASP A 413 -13.48 -9.46 -17.91
C ASP A 413 -11.98 -9.85 -18.00
N LEU A 414 -11.25 -9.70 -16.89
CA LEU A 414 -9.83 -10.00 -16.79
C LEU A 414 -9.59 -11.47 -16.35
N GLU A 415 -8.74 -12.17 -17.07
CA GLU A 415 -8.22 -13.49 -16.64
C GLU A 415 -6.76 -13.34 -16.22
N VAL A 416 -6.45 -13.65 -14.95
CA VAL A 416 -5.09 -13.63 -14.41
C VAL A 416 -4.70 -15.01 -13.92
N VAL A 417 -3.55 -15.51 -14.40
CA VAL A 417 -3.00 -16.81 -14.03
C VAL A 417 -1.75 -16.61 -13.19
N ASN A 418 -1.69 -17.22 -12.01
CA ASN A 418 -0.51 -17.20 -11.16
C ASN A 418 0.33 -18.47 -11.38
N LEU A 419 1.55 -18.30 -11.89
CA LEU A 419 2.50 -19.38 -12.18
C LEU A 419 3.57 -19.55 -11.10
N SER A 420 3.49 -18.84 -9.98
CA SER A 420 4.46 -18.87 -8.88
C SER A 420 4.00 -19.81 -7.75
N PRO A 421 4.23 -21.14 -7.85
CA PRO A 421 3.64 -22.12 -6.93
C PRO A 421 4.11 -21.99 -5.48
N SER A 422 5.33 -21.47 -5.28
CA SER A 422 5.94 -21.27 -3.97
C SER A 422 5.70 -19.86 -3.40
N GLY A 423 5.00 -19.00 -4.15
CA GLY A 423 4.67 -17.63 -3.75
C GLY A 423 3.44 -17.52 -2.84
N ALA A 424 3.16 -16.29 -2.42
CA ALA A 424 1.92 -15.93 -1.75
C ALA A 424 0.71 -16.09 -2.69
N CYS A 425 -0.41 -16.53 -2.13
CA CYS A 425 -1.69 -16.55 -2.82
C CYS A 425 -2.15 -15.12 -3.11
N ILE A 426 -2.54 -14.86 -4.35
CA ILE A 426 -3.06 -13.58 -4.82
C ILE A 426 -4.54 -13.80 -5.15
N ALA A 427 -5.44 -13.16 -4.39
CA ALA A 427 -6.87 -13.23 -4.66
C ALA A 427 -7.20 -12.76 -6.10
N ASN A 428 -8.28 -13.31 -6.67
CA ASN A 428 -8.72 -13.08 -8.05
C ASN A 428 -7.73 -13.57 -9.13
N THR A 429 -6.84 -14.51 -8.78
CA THR A 429 -5.99 -15.22 -9.75
C THR A 429 -6.30 -16.71 -9.79
N LYS A 430 -6.05 -17.35 -10.93
CA LYS A 430 -6.10 -18.80 -11.07
C LYS A 430 -4.70 -19.37 -10.95
N ALA A 431 -4.46 -20.18 -9.92
CA ALA A 431 -3.20 -20.90 -9.77
C ALA A 431 -3.04 -21.93 -10.90
N LEU A 432 -1.85 -21.98 -11.51
CA LEU A 432 -1.50 -22.98 -12.52
C LEU A 432 -0.07 -23.44 -12.31
N ALA A 433 0.15 -24.75 -12.20
CA ALA A 433 1.50 -25.27 -12.15
C ALA A 433 2.23 -25.02 -13.49
N PRO A 434 3.52 -24.63 -13.48
CA PRO A 434 4.26 -24.29 -14.71
C PRO A 434 4.21 -25.36 -15.80
N ALA A 435 4.18 -26.65 -15.42
CA ALA A 435 4.07 -27.77 -16.36
C ALA A 435 2.80 -27.73 -17.23
N PHE A 436 1.73 -27.11 -16.77
CA PHE A 436 0.47 -26.97 -17.51
C PHE A 436 0.41 -25.71 -18.37
N LEU A 437 1.46 -24.88 -18.38
CA LEU A 437 1.53 -23.66 -19.21
C LEU A 437 1.35 -23.97 -20.70
N LEU A 438 1.77 -25.16 -21.15
CA LEU A 438 1.59 -25.59 -22.53
C LEU A 438 0.12 -25.67 -22.96
N ASN A 439 -0.78 -26.03 -22.04
CA ASN A 439 -2.21 -26.18 -22.30
C ASN A 439 -2.89 -24.86 -22.70
N TYR A 440 -2.30 -23.71 -22.34
CA TYR A 440 -2.87 -22.39 -22.67
C TYR A 440 -2.61 -21.95 -24.11
N PHE A 441 -1.63 -22.54 -24.80
CA PHE A 441 -1.30 -22.07 -26.15
C PHE A 441 -0.96 -23.16 -27.15
N VAL A 442 -1.12 -24.41 -26.77
CA VAL A 442 -1.16 -25.50 -27.74
C VAL A 442 -2.40 -26.27 -27.37
N GLY A 443 -3.38 -26.37 -28.27
CA GLY A 443 -4.58 -27.21 -28.08
C GLY A 443 -4.23 -28.70 -27.96
N GLY A 444 -3.51 -29.08 -26.91
CA GLY A 444 -3.11 -30.45 -26.57
C GLY A 444 -1.89 -31.03 -27.29
N LYS A 445 -1.03 -30.27 -27.99
CA LYS A 445 0.21 -30.85 -28.55
C LYS A 445 1.41 -30.64 -27.61
N GLN A 446 2.02 -31.74 -27.20
CA GLN A 446 3.21 -31.78 -26.33
C GLN A 446 4.38 -31.01 -26.96
N CYS A 447 5.08 -30.23 -26.13
CA CYS A 447 6.34 -29.61 -26.50
C CYS A 447 7.48 -30.61 -26.22
N ASN A 448 8.16 -31.08 -27.25
CA ASN A 448 9.20 -32.13 -27.16
C ASN A 448 10.53 -31.67 -26.52
N HIS A 449 10.55 -30.51 -25.85
CA HIS A 449 11.78 -29.90 -25.31
C HIS A 449 11.87 -29.88 -23.79
N VAL A 450 10.89 -30.42 -23.07
CA VAL A 450 11.02 -30.63 -21.62
C VAL A 450 11.65 -32.00 -21.39
N GLN A 451 12.98 -32.06 -21.29
CA GLN A 451 13.62 -33.17 -20.60
C GLN A 451 13.54 -32.87 -19.09
N ILE A 452 12.75 -33.69 -18.39
CA ILE A 452 12.57 -33.68 -16.93
C ILE A 452 13.91 -33.97 -16.24
#